data_AF-A0A377FUJ4-F1
#
_entry.id   AF-A0A377FUJ4-F1
#
_cell.length_a   1.000
_cell.length_b   1.000
_cell.length_c   1.000
_cell.angle_alpha   90.00
_cell.angle_beta   90.00
_cell.angle_gamma   90.00
#
_symmetry.space_group_name_H-M   'P 1'
#
loop_
_entity.id
_entity.type
_entity.pdbx_description
1 polymer ?
#
loop_
_entity_poly.entity_id
_entity_poly.type
_entity_poly.pdbx_seq_one_letter_code
_entity_poly.pdbx_strand_id
1 'polypeptide(L)'
;MKWTGILTLAMVAFLVGIFLAYSYTQPGPMPWIDEPSFEAGMCERSPRSEQTIVDRSDKAFVNLHPHVRQRSELFVRLAHSCLGLEVRLTSGYRSAEEQTALYAQGRSKPGQVVTNAKAGQSYHNYGLAVDFVIIHDNRADYDLSSDHNRSGVPDWQELGELGKALGFEWGGDWRNFPDYPHLQMDFGLSIRQLAAGKRPAEQATVPLADVLQPLVD
;
A
#
# COMPACT_ATOMS: atom_id res chain seq x y z
N MET A 1 -9.95 -39.04 -56.94
CA MET A 1 -9.09 -38.14 -56.14
C MET A 1 -9.91 -37.56 -55.00
N LYS A 2 -9.70 -38.00 -53.75
CA LYS A 2 -10.41 -37.44 -52.58
C LYS A 2 -9.47 -36.44 -51.88
N TRP A 3 -9.82 -35.16 -51.97
CA TRP A 3 -9.18 -34.02 -51.32
C TRP A 3 -9.61 -33.94 -49.84
N THR A 4 -9.13 -34.83 -48.99
CA THR A 4 -9.47 -34.81 -47.55
C THR A 4 -8.30 -34.43 -46.63
N GLY A 5 -7.11 -34.14 -47.18
CA GLY A 5 -5.89 -33.93 -46.38
C GLY A 5 -5.51 -32.47 -46.09
N ILE A 6 -6.08 -31.48 -46.79
CA ILE A 6 -5.60 -30.09 -46.70
C ILE A 6 -6.42 -29.27 -45.68
N LEU A 7 -7.72 -29.56 -45.52
CA LEU A 7 -8.59 -28.85 -44.57
C LEU A 7 -8.24 -29.14 -43.10
N THR A 8 -7.74 -30.34 -42.79
CA THR A 8 -7.34 -30.71 -41.43
C THR A 8 -6.06 -30.01 -40.99
N LEU A 9 -5.09 -29.80 -41.88
CA LEU A 9 -3.83 -29.13 -41.51
C LEU A 9 -4.02 -27.63 -41.24
N ALA A 10 -4.85 -26.96 -42.02
CA ALA A 10 -5.14 -25.53 -41.85
C ALA A 10 -5.92 -25.26 -40.55
N MET A 11 -6.85 -26.13 -40.19
CA MET A 11 -7.62 -26.00 -38.95
C MET A 11 -6.75 -26.24 -37.70
N VAL A 12 -5.82 -27.19 -37.77
CA VAL A 12 -4.84 -27.43 -36.70
C VAL A 12 -3.89 -26.23 -36.55
N ALA A 13 -3.39 -25.66 -37.65
CA ALA A 13 -2.53 -24.49 -37.59
C ALA A 13 -3.24 -23.25 -37.01
N PHE A 14 -4.53 -23.06 -37.33
CA PHE A 14 -5.34 -21.96 -36.77
C PHE A 14 -5.61 -22.15 -35.28
N LEU A 15 -5.93 -23.37 -34.82
CA LEU A 15 -6.16 -23.67 -33.40
C LEU A 15 -4.87 -23.58 -32.57
N VAL A 16 -3.72 -24.00 -33.12
CA VAL A 16 -2.41 -23.81 -32.48
C VAL A 16 -2.05 -22.32 -32.39
N GLY A 17 -2.36 -21.53 -33.43
CA GLY A 17 -2.17 -20.08 -33.43
C GLY A 17 -3.03 -19.37 -32.37
N ILE A 18 -4.30 -19.77 -32.21
CA ILE A 18 -5.18 -19.25 -31.16
C ILE A 18 -4.70 -19.67 -29.78
N PHE A 19 -4.27 -20.93 -29.59
CA PHE A 19 -3.73 -21.40 -28.32
C PHE A 19 -2.46 -20.65 -27.94
N LEU A 20 -1.51 -20.47 -28.86
CA LEU A 20 -0.30 -19.68 -28.62
C LEU A 20 -0.63 -18.22 -28.32
N ALA A 21 -1.50 -17.57 -29.11
CA ALA A 21 -1.93 -16.20 -28.83
C ALA A 21 -2.63 -16.07 -27.47
N TYR A 22 -3.44 -17.06 -27.08
CA TYR A 22 -4.07 -17.13 -25.77
C TYR A 22 -3.02 -17.28 -24.66
N SER A 23 -2.06 -18.20 -24.82
CA SER A 23 -0.96 -18.40 -23.86
C SER A 23 -0.05 -17.17 -23.72
N TYR A 24 0.17 -16.40 -24.79
CA TYR A 24 1.00 -15.18 -24.77
C TYR A 24 0.24 -13.92 -24.34
N THR A 25 -1.09 -13.96 -24.28
CA THR A 25 -1.93 -12.84 -23.78
C THR A 25 -2.43 -13.05 -22.36
N GLN A 26 -2.33 -14.28 -21.82
CA GLN A 26 -2.42 -14.46 -20.38
C GLN A 26 -1.16 -13.84 -19.76
N PRO A 27 -1.27 -12.90 -18.81
CA PRO A 27 -0.13 -12.58 -17.97
C PRO A 27 0.36 -13.90 -17.38
N GLY A 28 1.62 -14.26 -17.64
CA GLY A 28 2.24 -15.40 -16.95
C GLY A 28 2.07 -15.22 -15.45
N PRO A 29 2.09 -16.31 -14.64
CA PRO A 29 2.11 -16.14 -13.20
C PRO A 29 3.23 -15.15 -12.87
N MET A 30 2.84 -13.99 -12.36
CA MET A 30 3.78 -13.01 -11.84
C MET A 30 4.69 -13.78 -10.87
N PRO A 31 6.01 -13.58 -10.91
CA PRO A 31 6.89 -14.20 -9.94
C PRO A 31 6.42 -13.71 -8.57
N TRP A 32 5.70 -14.59 -7.87
CA TRP A 32 5.28 -14.38 -6.51
C TRP A 32 6.55 -14.11 -5.73
N ILE A 33 6.65 -12.90 -5.20
CA ILE A 33 7.51 -12.63 -4.05
C ILE A 33 7.10 -13.67 -3.02
N ASP A 34 8.10 -14.40 -2.50
CA ASP A 34 7.94 -15.46 -1.51
C ASP A 34 6.91 -15.04 -0.47
N GLU A 35 6.01 -15.97 -0.12
CA GLU A 35 4.89 -15.72 0.79
C GLU A 35 5.27 -14.80 1.96
N PRO A 36 4.42 -13.84 2.35
CA PRO A 36 4.76 -12.94 3.44
C PRO A 36 5.20 -13.77 4.64
N SER A 37 6.33 -13.40 5.26
CA SER A 37 7.01 -14.11 6.36
C SER A 37 6.17 -14.20 7.65
N PHE A 38 4.90 -13.90 7.55
CA PHE A 38 3.96 -13.68 8.60
C PHE A 38 2.88 -14.77 8.51
N GLU A 39 3.00 -15.83 9.32
CA GLU A 39 1.96 -16.86 9.43
C GLU A 39 0.83 -16.32 10.31
N ALA A 40 -0.39 -16.26 9.75
CA ALA A 40 -1.59 -15.78 10.44
C ALA A 40 -1.88 -16.47 11.79
N GLY A 41 -1.40 -17.71 11.97
CA GLY A 41 -1.54 -18.45 13.23
C GLY A 41 -0.70 -17.91 14.40
N MET A 42 0.24 -16.98 14.16
CA MET A 42 1.15 -16.43 15.17
C MET A 42 0.68 -15.09 15.77
N CYS A 43 -0.39 -14.45 15.27
CA CYS A 43 -0.89 -13.23 15.91
C CYS A 43 -1.78 -13.52 17.10
N GLU A 44 -1.37 -13.05 18.27
CA GLU A 44 -2.28 -12.91 19.39
C GLU A 44 -2.95 -11.52 19.32
N ARG A 45 -4.17 -11.48 18.76
CA ARG A 45 -4.96 -10.25 18.67
C ARG A 45 -5.54 -9.90 20.04
N SER A 46 -5.37 -8.64 20.45
CA SER A 46 -5.92 -8.12 21.70
C SER A 46 -6.60 -6.77 21.42
N PRO A 47 -7.93 -6.75 21.23
CA PRO A 47 -8.64 -5.54 20.80
C PRO A 47 -8.42 -4.33 21.72
N ARG A 48 -8.24 -4.55 23.02
CA ARG A 48 -8.02 -3.47 24.01
C ARG A 48 -6.63 -2.84 23.87
N SER A 49 -5.57 -3.64 23.78
CA SER A 49 -4.20 -3.11 23.63
C SER A 49 -4.06 -2.43 22.27
N GLU A 50 -4.57 -3.08 21.22
CA GLU A 50 -4.63 -2.52 19.87
C GLU A 50 -5.32 -1.16 19.82
N GLN A 51 -6.49 -1.01 20.47
CA GLN A 51 -7.23 0.26 20.45
C GLN A 51 -6.40 1.40 21.03
N THR A 52 -5.65 1.13 22.11
CA THR A 52 -4.77 2.14 22.74
C THR A 52 -3.69 2.63 21.78
N ILE A 53 -3.19 1.77 20.89
CA ILE A 53 -2.20 2.15 19.87
C ILE A 53 -2.87 2.92 18.73
N VAL A 54 -4.04 2.46 18.27
CA VAL A 54 -4.83 3.12 17.23
C VAL A 54 -5.20 4.55 17.62
N ASP A 55 -5.64 4.78 18.86
CA ASP A 55 -6.06 6.10 19.36
C ASP A 55 -4.94 7.15 19.29
N ARG A 56 -3.66 6.72 19.31
CA ARG A 56 -2.51 7.64 19.15
C ARG A 56 -2.45 8.27 17.75
N SER A 57 -3.22 7.74 16.81
CA SER A 57 -3.29 8.15 15.40
C SER A 57 -4.57 8.89 15.03
N ASP A 58 -5.45 9.22 15.99
CA ASP A 58 -6.80 9.78 15.76
C ASP A 58 -6.86 10.92 14.73
N LYS A 59 -5.90 11.85 14.80
CA LYS A 59 -5.86 13.01 13.89
C LYS A 59 -5.61 12.60 12.43
N ALA A 60 -4.83 11.54 12.20
CA ALA A 60 -4.51 11.07 10.86
C ALA A 60 -5.71 10.40 10.18
N PHE A 61 -6.67 9.88 10.95
CA PHE A 61 -7.86 9.24 10.39
C PHE A 61 -8.92 10.23 9.86
N VAL A 62 -8.79 11.51 10.19
CA VAL A 62 -9.76 12.54 9.80
C VAL A 62 -9.72 12.76 8.28
N ASN A 63 -10.90 12.80 7.65
CA ASN A 63 -11.09 13.02 6.21
C ASN A 63 -10.41 12.00 5.27
N LEU A 64 -10.06 10.82 5.77
CA LEU A 64 -9.66 9.70 4.92
C LEU A 64 -10.86 9.08 4.21
N HIS A 65 -10.62 8.52 3.02
CA HIS A 65 -11.59 7.63 2.39
C HIS A 65 -11.89 6.45 3.33
N PRO A 66 -13.16 6.00 3.46
CA PRO A 66 -13.52 4.97 4.43
C PRO A 66 -12.69 3.69 4.34
N HIS A 67 -12.39 3.23 3.12
CA HIS A 67 -11.55 2.05 2.92
C HIS A 67 -10.09 2.28 3.35
N VAL A 68 -9.53 3.45 3.04
CA VAL A 68 -8.16 3.81 3.46
C VAL A 68 -8.10 3.86 4.99
N ARG A 69 -9.08 4.49 5.63
CA ARG A 69 -9.21 4.52 7.09
C ARG A 69 -9.23 3.10 7.68
N GLN A 70 -10.11 2.23 7.19
CA GLN A 70 -10.23 0.85 7.67
C GLN A 70 -8.90 0.09 7.54
N ARG A 71 -8.23 0.21 6.39
CA ARG A 71 -6.96 -0.48 6.12
C ARG A 71 -5.82 0.09 6.95
N SER A 72 -5.79 1.40 7.19
CA SER A 72 -4.83 2.04 8.08
C SER A 72 -5.02 1.63 9.54
N GLU A 73 -6.27 1.47 10.01
CA GLU A 73 -6.54 0.90 11.34
C GLU A 73 -6.04 -0.54 11.43
N LEU A 74 -6.32 -1.38 10.43
CA LEU A 74 -5.79 -2.75 10.38
C LEU A 74 -4.26 -2.79 10.35
N PHE A 75 -3.62 -1.90 9.61
CA PHE A 75 -2.16 -1.76 9.58
C PHE A 75 -1.58 -1.54 10.97
N VAL A 76 -2.11 -0.56 11.72
CA VAL A 76 -1.65 -0.27 13.09
C VAL A 76 -1.86 -1.47 14.02
N ARG A 77 -3.00 -2.16 13.90
CA ARG A 77 -3.34 -3.32 14.74
C ARG A 77 -2.42 -4.51 14.45
N LEU A 78 -2.24 -4.83 13.18
CA LEU A 78 -1.44 -5.98 12.76
C LEU A 78 0.06 -5.72 13.00
N ALA A 79 0.56 -4.50 12.78
CA ALA A 79 1.93 -4.15 13.18
C ALA A 79 2.19 -4.51 14.65
N HIS A 80 1.25 -4.14 15.53
CA HIS A 80 1.37 -4.42 16.96
C HIS A 80 1.23 -5.91 17.28
N SER A 81 0.11 -6.54 16.89
CA SER A 81 -0.22 -7.90 17.32
C SER A 81 0.53 -9.00 16.60
N CYS A 82 1.06 -8.72 15.41
CA CYS A 82 1.64 -9.73 14.53
C CYS A 82 3.15 -9.57 14.37
N LEU A 83 3.64 -8.32 14.35
CA LEU A 83 5.07 -8.03 14.21
C LEU A 83 5.71 -7.62 15.54
N GLY A 84 4.91 -7.37 16.59
CA GLY A 84 5.42 -6.82 17.86
C GLY A 84 5.93 -5.38 17.73
N LEU A 85 5.52 -4.67 16.68
CA LEU A 85 5.96 -3.30 16.36
C LEU A 85 4.85 -2.30 16.65
N GLU A 86 5.14 -1.25 17.42
CA GLU A 86 4.20 -0.14 17.56
C GLU A 86 4.42 0.88 16.45
N VAL A 87 3.34 1.27 15.77
CA VAL A 87 3.36 2.34 14.77
C VAL A 87 2.36 3.42 15.11
N ARG A 88 2.67 4.65 14.71
CA ARG A 88 1.74 5.78 14.78
C ARG A 88 1.62 6.43 13.41
N LEU A 89 0.41 6.69 12.96
CA LEU A 89 0.17 7.49 11.76
C LEU A 89 0.47 8.96 12.07
N THR A 90 1.38 9.55 11.31
CA THR A 90 1.85 10.93 11.47
C THR A 90 1.11 11.90 10.56
N SER A 91 0.59 11.42 9.42
CA SER A 91 -0.19 12.20 8.48
C SER A 91 -1.30 11.36 7.85
N GLY A 92 -2.38 12.03 7.44
CA GLY A 92 -3.49 11.45 6.69
C GLY A 92 -3.93 12.42 5.60
N TYR A 93 -5.19 12.87 5.62
CA TYR A 93 -5.61 13.94 4.72
C TYR A 93 -4.80 15.24 4.95
N ARG A 94 -4.39 15.91 3.87
CA ARG A 94 -3.78 17.24 3.88
C ARG A 94 -4.53 18.21 2.98
N SER A 95 -4.91 19.38 3.48
CA SER A 95 -5.53 20.43 2.68
C SER A 95 -4.58 21.00 1.61
N ALA A 96 -5.13 21.77 0.67
CA ALA A 96 -4.32 22.46 -0.33
C ALA A 96 -3.35 23.47 0.30
N GLU A 97 -3.77 24.15 1.35
CA GLU A 97 -2.97 25.10 2.12
C GLU A 97 -1.83 24.40 2.85
N GLU A 98 -2.12 23.28 3.52
CA GLU A 98 -1.12 22.46 4.21
C GLU A 98 -0.07 21.93 3.24
N GLN A 99 -0.50 21.37 2.11
CA GLN A 99 0.42 20.87 1.08
C GLN A 99 1.26 21.99 0.46
N THR A 100 0.67 23.16 0.25
CA THR A 100 1.41 24.34 -0.24
C THR A 100 2.47 24.78 0.75
N ALA A 101 2.16 24.76 2.05
CA ALA A 101 3.10 25.09 3.10
C ALA A 101 4.27 24.09 3.15
N LEU A 102 4.00 22.79 3.04
CA LEU A 102 5.03 21.75 2.97
C LEU A 102 5.91 21.89 1.72
N TYR A 103 5.29 22.14 0.56
CA TYR A 103 6.05 22.37 -0.69
C TYR A 103 6.96 23.59 -0.61
N ALA A 104 6.57 24.63 0.14
CA ALA A 104 7.40 25.83 0.32
C ALA A 104 8.68 25.56 1.16
N GLN A 105 8.68 24.53 2.00
CA GLN A 105 9.82 24.19 2.86
C GLN A 105 11.05 23.78 2.04
N GLY A 106 12.22 24.36 2.37
CA GLY A 106 13.46 24.17 1.61
C GLY A 106 13.46 24.84 0.23
N ARG A 107 12.42 25.61 -0.10
CA ARG A 107 12.30 26.38 -1.35
C ARG A 107 12.14 27.86 -1.07
N SER A 108 10.94 28.29 -0.67
CA SER A 108 10.62 29.67 -0.32
C SER A 108 10.54 29.90 1.19
N LYS A 109 10.63 28.85 2.00
CA LYS A 109 10.75 28.89 3.46
C LYS A 109 11.96 28.04 3.91
N PRO A 110 12.61 28.37 5.05
CA PRO A 110 13.68 27.53 5.61
C PRO A 110 13.22 26.10 5.92
N GLY A 111 14.17 25.17 6.01
CA GLY A 111 13.93 23.75 6.32
C GLY A 111 14.38 22.82 5.20
N GLN A 112 14.30 21.51 5.42
CA GLN A 112 14.58 20.52 4.38
C GLN A 112 13.39 20.37 3.43
N VAL A 113 13.66 19.99 2.18
CA VAL A 113 12.60 19.62 1.22
C VAL A 113 11.98 18.30 1.66
N VAL A 114 10.72 18.34 2.09
CA VAL A 114 9.98 17.15 2.57
C VAL A 114 8.97 16.61 1.55
N THR A 115 8.74 17.34 0.46
CA THR A 115 7.84 16.89 -0.61
C THR A 115 8.20 17.54 -1.94
N ASN A 116 7.96 16.82 -3.03
CA ASN A 116 8.00 17.35 -4.40
C ASN A 116 6.59 17.66 -4.94
N ALA A 117 5.53 17.27 -4.24
CA ALA A 117 4.15 17.47 -4.66
C ALA A 117 3.63 18.86 -4.25
N LYS A 118 3.08 19.61 -5.21
CA LYS A 118 2.28 20.81 -4.94
C LYS A 118 0.88 20.42 -4.45
N ALA A 119 0.09 21.40 -4.03
CA ALA A 119 -1.32 21.20 -3.74
C ALA A 119 -2.05 20.52 -4.92
N GLY A 120 -2.83 19.49 -4.61
CA GLY A 120 -3.52 18.66 -5.60
C GLY A 120 -2.62 17.68 -6.36
N GLN A 121 -1.34 17.56 -5.98
CA GLN A 121 -0.40 16.62 -6.59
C GLN A 121 -0.01 15.45 -5.68
N SER A 122 -0.68 15.32 -4.53
CA SER A 122 -0.45 14.26 -3.55
C SER A 122 -1.76 13.54 -3.23
N TYR A 123 -1.71 12.22 -3.06
CA TYR A 123 -2.85 11.41 -2.62
C TYR A 123 -3.38 11.81 -1.23
N HIS A 124 -2.54 12.42 -0.38
CA HIS A 124 -2.98 13.04 0.87
C HIS A 124 -4.04 14.14 0.65
N ASN A 125 -4.00 14.85 -0.48
CA ASN A 125 -5.00 15.89 -0.79
C ASN A 125 -6.38 15.34 -1.11
N TYR A 126 -6.50 14.02 -1.20
CA TYR A 126 -7.73 13.32 -1.56
C TYR A 126 -8.15 12.31 -0.47
N GLY A 127 -7.44 12.26 0.66
CA GLY A 127 -7.71 11.31 1.75
C GLY A 127 -7.36 9.87 1.39
N LEU A 128 -6.40 9.69 0.47
CA LEU A 128 -6.03 8.41 -0.13
C LEU A 128 -4.63 7.91 0.27
N ALA A 129 -4.01 8.57 1.25
CA ALA A 129 -2.69 8.21 1.75
C ALA A 129 -2.55 8.51 3.24
N VAL A 130 -1.65 7.78 3.89
CA VAL A 130 -1.21 7.99 5.26
C VAL A 130 0.31 7.89 5.34
N ASP A 131 0.89 8.65 6.27
CA ASP A 131 2.30 8.51 6.64
C ASP A 131 2.37 7.86 8.02
N PHE A 132 3.33 6.97 8.25
CA PHE A 132 3.54 6.32 9.54
C PHE A 132 4.97 6.48 10.07
N VAL A 133 5.13 6.21 11.35
CA VAL A 133 6.44 6.11 12.01
C VAL A 133 6.43 4.96 13.01
N ILE A 134 7.58 4.31 13.18
CA ILE A 134 7.80 3.32 14.24
C ILE A 134 7.92 4.05 15.58
N ILE A 135 7.30 3.48 16.61
CA ILE A 135 7.44 3.94 17.99
C ILE A 135 8.20 2.86 18.77
N HIS A 136 9.41 3.19 19.21
CA HIS A 136 10.23 2.34 20.06
C HIS A 136 10.61 3.11 21.32
N ASP A 137 10.45 2.50 22.50
CA ASP A 137 10.71 3.15 23.80
C ASP A 137 10.04 4.53 23.95
N ASN A 138 8.80 4.66 23.47
CA ASN A 138 8.02 5.92 23.44
C ASN A 138 8.65 7.05 22.61
N ARG A 139 9.55 6.73 21.68
CA ARG A 139 10.19 7.68 20.76
C ARG A 139 9.92 7.29 19.33
N ALA A 140 9.85 8.29 18.46
CA ALA A 140 9.78 8.07 17.03
C ALA A 140 11.12 7.54 16.53
N ASP A 141 11.08 6.43 15.81
CA ASP A 141 12.23 5.82 15.15
C ASP A 141 12.07 5.92 13.62
N TYR A 142 13.09 6.47 12.98
CA TYR A 142 13.21 6.63 11.52
C TYR A 142 14.45 5.90 10.97
N ASP A 143 15.15 5.13 11.80
CA ASP A 143 16.29 4.33 11.35
C ASP A 143 15.79 3.15 10.50
N LEU A 144 16.18 3.16 9.23
CA LEU A 144 15.80 2.15 8.24
C LEU A 144 16.47 0.79 8.50
N SER A 145 17.44 0.73 9.40
CA SER A 145 18.16 -0.50 9.78
C SER A 145 17.69 -1.11 11.10
N SER A 146 16.71 -0.49 11.78
CA SER A 146 16.12 -1.04 13.00
C SER A 146 15.48 -2.40 12.75
N ASP A 147 15.66 -3.31 13.72
CA ASP A 147 15.11 -4.68 13.79
C ASP A 147 14.75 -4.94 15.26
N HIS A 148 13.72 -4.21 15.75
CA HIS A 148 13.32 -4.23 17.16
C HIS A 148 12.61 -5.54 17.53
N ASN A 149 11.92 -6.15 16.57
CA ASN A 149 11.27 -7.44 16.77
C ASN A 149 12.25 -8.62 16.66
N ARG A 150 13.50 -8.38 16.22
CA ARG A 150 14.58 -9.37 16.09
C ARG A 150 14.24 -10.48 15.09
N SER A 151 13.53 -10.13 14.03
CA SER A 151 13.19 -11.04 12.93
C SER A 151 14.40 -11.32 12.03
N GLY A 152 15.42 -10.47 12.07
CA GLY A 152 16.53 -10.48 11.12
C GLY A 152 16.22 -9.74 9.81
N VAL A 153 15.04 -9.11 9.72
CA VAL A 153 14.59 -8.25 8.63
C VAL A 153 14.38 -6.84 9.19
N PRO A 154 14.77 -5.76 8.48
CA PRO A 154 14.50 -4.42 8.98
C PRO A 154 12.99 -4.16 9.16
N ASP A 155 12.62 -3.56 10.30
CA ASP A 155 11.23 -3.31 10.70
C ASP A 155 10.45 -2.53 9.63
N TRP A 156 11.09 -1.55 8.99
CA TRP A 156 10.49 -0.77 7.90
C TRP A 156 10.13 -1.63 6.69
N GLN A 157 10.91 -2.67 6.39
CA GLN A 157 10.61 -3.60 5.30
C GLN A 157 9.40 -4.45 5.65
N GLU A 158 9.35 -5.01 6.87
CA GLU A 158 8.21 -5.82 7.32
C GLU A 158 6.90 -5.02 7.32
N LEU A 159 6.97 -3.76 7.78
CA LEU A 159 5.82 -2.84 7.74
C LEU A 159 5.43 -2.46 6.31
N GLY A 160 6.39 -2.27 5.42
CA GLY A 160 6.13 -2.06 3.99
C GLY A 160 5.39 -3.24 3.35
N GLU A 161 5.83 -4.47 3.62
CA GLU A 161 5.17 -5.69 3.15
C GLU A 161 3.78 -5.87 3.76
N LEU A 162 3.60 -5.57 5.05
CA LEU A 162 2.28 -5.57 5.71
C LEU A 162 1.33 -4.56 5.05
N GLY A 163 1.82 -3.35 4.76
CA GLY A 163 1.06 -2.33 4.04
C GLY A 163 0.61 -2.84 2.67
N LYS A 164 1.51 -3.46 1.91
CA LYS A 164 1.18 -4.06 0.61
C LYS A 164 0.19 -5.20 0.71
N ALA A 165 0.33 -6.09 1.69
CA ALA A 165 -0.62 -7.16 1.93
C ALA A 165 -2.03 -6.61 2.22
N LEU A 166 -2.13 -5.44 2.89
CA LEU A 166 -3.38 -4.74 3.14
C LEU A 166 -3.93 -3.95 1.94
N GLY A 167 -3.25 -3.99 0.79
CA GLY A 167 -3.66 -3.33 -0.45
C GLY A 167 -3.12 -1.91 -0.63
N PHE A 168 -2.15 -1.48 0.17
CA PHE A 168 -1.46 -0.21 -0.06
C PHE A 168 -0.35 -0.38 -1.11
N GLU A 169 -0.08 0.69 -1.86
CA GLU A 169 1.25 0.92 -2.43
C GLU A 169 2.14 1.55 -1.35
N TRP A 170 3.37 1.06 -1.24
CA TRP A 170 4.34 1.58 -0.27
C TRP A 170 5.40 2.46 -0.95
N GLY A 171 5.62 3.67 -0.40
CA GLY A 171 6.58 4.63 -0.93
C GLY A 171 8.04 4.21 -0.79
N GLY A 172 8.36 3.24 0.08
CA GLY A 172 9.68 2.63 0.17
C GLY A 172 10.14 1.93 -1.12
N ASP A 173 9.19 1.44 -1.92
CA ASP A 173 9.46 0.76 -3.20
C ASP A 173 9.71 1.75 -4.37
N TRP A 174 9.55 3.06 -4.15
CA TRP A 174 9.71 4.05 -5.21
C TRP A 174 11.17 4.21 -5.64
N ARG A 175 11.46 3.95 -6.92
CA ARG A 175 12.80 4.08 -7.50
C ARG A 175 13.39 5.49 -7.41
N ASN A 176 12.53 6.51 -7.46
CA ASN A 176 12.92 7.91 -7.41
C ASN A 176 12.27 8.56 -6.20
N PHE A 177 13.09 9.08 -5.28
CA PHE A 177 12.63 9.67 -4.03
C PHE A 177 11.82 8.67 -3.17
N PRO A 178 12.46 7.58 -2.68
CA PRO A 178 11.80 6.66 -1.75
C PRO A 178 11.25 7.42 -0.54
N ASP A 179 10.00 7.11 -0.18
CA ASP A 179 9.27 7.71 0.92
C ASP A 179 8.77 6.59 1.85
N TYR A 180 9.66 6.12 2.73
CA TYR A 180 9.40 4.96 3.59
C TYR A 180 8.19 5.12 4.53
N PRO A 181 7.89 6.31 5.09
CA PRO A 181 6.64 6.55 5.82
C PRO A 181 5.35 6.36 5.03
N HIS A 182 5.39 6.48 3.70
CA HIS A 182 4.19 6.73 2.88
C HIS A 182 3.48 5.44 2.44
N LEU A 183 2.17 5.37 2.69
CA LEU A 183 1.27 4.33 2.18
C LEU A 183 0.09 4.98 1.44
N GLN A 184 -0.26 4.48 0.26
CA GLN A 184 -1.38 5.02 -0.53
C GLN A 184 -2.27 3.96 -1.19
N MET A 185 -3.52 4.32 -1.48
CA MET A 185 -4.43 3.53 -2.31
C MET A 185 -4.99 4.44 -3.41
N ASP A 186 -4.59 4.23 -4.66
CA ASP A 186 -5.02 5.09 -5.77
C ASP A 186 -6.39 4.71 -6.36
N PHE A 187 -6.87 3.49 -6.09
CA PHE A 187 -8.08 2.92 -6.68
C PHE A 187 -8.09 2.99 -8.22
N GLY A 188 -6.91 2.91 -8.85
CA GLY A 188 -6.71 3.07 -10.29
C GLY A 188 -6.89 4.51 -10.80
N LEU A 189 -6.93 5.51 -9.92
CA LEU A 189 -7.07 6.91 -10.27
C LEU A 189 -5.73 7.64 -10.15
N SER A 190 -5.26 8.17 -11.28
CA SER A 190 -4.13 9.09 -11.27
C SER A 190 -4.45 10.40 -10.55
N ILE A 191 -3.41 11.05 -10.01
CA ILE A 191 -3.48 12.43 -9.49
C ILE A 191 -4.19 13.40 -10.46
N ARG A 192 -3.94 13.29 -11.77
CA ARG A 192 -4.61 14.15 -12.77
C ARG A 192 -6.13 13.95 -12.79
N GLN A 193 -6.57 12.70 -12.68
CA GLN A 193 -8.00 12.38 -12.63
C GLN A 193 -8.63 12.88 -11.33
N LEU A 194 -7.93 12.73 -10.20
CA LEU A 194 -8.35 13.26 -8.90
C LEU A 194 -8.45 14.80 -8.93
N ALA A 195 -7.46 15.48 -9.50
CA ALA A 195 -7.47 16.92 -9.70
C ALA A 195 -8.62 17.38 -10.62
N ALA A 196 -9.00 16.55 -11.61
CA ALA A 196 -10.16 16.79 -12.47
C ALA A 196 -11.51 16.46 -11.82
N GLY A 197 -11.53 16.09 -10.53
CA GLY A 197 -12.76 15.85 -9.77
C GLY A 197 -13.22 14.39 -9.72
N LYS A 198 -12.51 13.44 -10.36
CA LYS A 198 -12.82 12.01 -10.16
C LYS A 198 -12.52 11.62 -8.72
N ARG A 199 -13.31 10.70 -8.17
CA ARG A 199 -13.12 10.15 -6.82
C ARG A 199 -13.33 8.64 -6.86
N PRO A 200 -12.68 7.87 -5.97
CA PRO A 200 -13.04 6.47 -5.77
C PRO A 200 -14.54 6.36 -5.45
N ALA A 201 -15.18 5.29 -5.92
CA ALA A 201 -16.53 4.97 -5.46
C ALA A 201 -16.48 4.60 -3.97
N GLU A 202 -17.54 4.86 -3.22
CA GLU A 202 -17.60 4.48 -1.80
C GLU A 202 -17.41 2.96 -1.58
N GLN A 203 -17.83 2.15 -2.57
CA GLN A 203 -17.66 0.69 -2.56
C GLN A 203 -16.38 0.23 -3.29
N ALA A 204 -15.53 1.13 -3.76
CA ALA A 204 -14.26 0.75 -4.36
C ALA A 204 -13.40 0.05 -3.30
N THR A 205 -13.06 -1.20 -3.56
CA THR A 205 -12.22 -2.02 -2.70
C THR A 205 -10.91 -2.30 -3.40
N VAL A 206 -9.82 -2.35 -2.61
CA VAL A 206 -8.56 -2.92 -3.07
C VAL A 206 -8.50 -4.35 -2.51
N PRO A 207 -8.14 -5.36 -3.33
CA PRO A 207 -8.01 -6.73 -2.85
C PRO A 207 -7.08 -6.82 -1.64
N LEU A 208 -7.49 -7.59 -0.65
CA LEU A 208 -6.63 -8.02 0.46
C LEU A 208 -5.79 -9.20 -0.04
N ALA A 209 -4.54 -9.33 0.39
CA ALA A 209 -3.81 -10.58 0.17
C ALA A 209 -4.50 -11.74 0.89
N ASP A 210 -4.65 -12.89 0.22
CA ASP A 210 -5.40 -14.05 0.74
C ASP A 210 -4.95 -14.49 2.14
N VAL A 211 -3.65 -14.35 2.43
CA VAL A 211 -3.02 -14.63 3.72
C VAL A 211 -3.60 -13.83 4.89
N LEU A 212 -4.14 -12.64 4.63
CA LEU A 212 -4.73 -11.78 5.66
C LEU A 212 -6.23 -12.03 5.84
N GLN A 213 -6.88 -12.79 4.96
CA GLN A 213 -8.31 -13.07 5.05
C GLN A 213 -8.71 -13.65 6.43
N PRO A 214 -7.97 -14.62 7.02
CA PRO A 214 -8.32 -15.17 8.34
C PRO A 214 -8.14 -14.20 9.52
N LEU A 215 -7.49 -13.05 9.31
CA LEU A 215 -7.15 -12.07 10.36
C LEU A 215 -8.03 -10.82 10.35
N VAL A 216 -8.89 -10.72 9.35
CA VAL A 216 -9.77 -9.57 9.09
C VAL A 216 -11.26 -9.93 9.27
N ASP A 217 -11.59 -11.21 9.34
CA ASP A 217 -12.93 -11.74 9.70
C ASP A 217 -13.24 -11.62 11.21
#